data_AF-A0A6P8AVC0-F1
#
_entry.id   AF-A0A6P8AVC0-F1
#
_cell.length_a   1.000
_cell.length_b   1.000
_cell.length_c   1.000
_cell.angle_alpha   90.00
_cell.angle_beta   90.00
_cell.angle_gamma   90.00
#
_symmetry.space_group_name_H-M   'P 1'
#
loop_
_entity.id
_entity.type
_entity.pdbx_description
1 polymer ?
#
loop_
_entity_poly.entity_id
_entity_poly.type
_entity_poly.pdbx_seq_one_letter_code
_entity_poly.pdbx_strand_id
1 'polypeptide(L)'
;MVTQVLHNKWPIDFNAPLAHIEPTLRAVRNVIEFAEGETRPEVVFVSLRYGEARHVASAVLGQAAERCGLRVSLMRVEQLGGSGRNRRGPRYGFTEWFSSMITTSRALGKLLHSLGADMINWLSVEGAAQAILELSASVAVGYQSSENVACFNIVNPKVSSWTTDLAPAVQDYYPDSDKPALIRLTPWFDELESLERTYGIAAVN
;
A
#
# COMPACT_ATOMS: atom_id res chain seq x y z
N MET A 1 19.44 23.12 8.98
CA MET A 1 20.14 21.82 8.84
C MET A 1 19.08 20.74 8.66
N VAL A 2 19.21 19.87 7.66
CA VAL A 2 18.29 18.74 7.45
C VAL A 2 18.85 17.53 8.18
N THR A 3 18.04 16.90 9.04
CA THR A 3 18.45 15.75 9.87
C THR A 3 17.92 14.42 9.34
N GLN A 4 16.79 14.44 8.63
CA GLN A 4 16.16 13.27 8.02
C GLN A 4 15.53 13.65 6.67
N VAL A 5 15.51 12.69 5.74
CA VAL A 5 14.83 12.79 4.45
C VAL A 5 13.87 11.61 4.33
N LEU A 6 12.57 11.90 4.22
CA LEU A 6 11.55 10.89 4.03
C LEU A 6 11.15 10.84 2.55
N HIS A 7 11.43 9.71 1.90
CA HIS A 7 11.03 9.42 0.53
C HIS A 7 9.87 8.41 0.50
N ASN A 8 8.70 8.87 0.08
CA ASN A 8 7.45 8.09 0.04
C ASN A 8 6.74 8.16 -1.34
N LYS A 9 7.43 8.57 -2.40
CA LYS A 9 6.81 8.73 -3.72
C LYS A 9 7.09 7.53 -4.60
N TRP A 10 6.03 6.85 -5.05
CA TRP A 10 6.12 5.72 -5.95
C TRP A 10 5.04 5.76 -7.03
N PRO A 11 5.36 5.43 -8.29
CA PRO A 11 4.35 5.04 -9.25
C PRO A 11 3.74 3.70 -8.80
N ILE A 12 2.41 3.65 -8.68
CA ILE A 12 1.66 2.41 -8.45
C ILE A 12 1.00 2.06 -9.77
N ASP A 13 1.63 1.15 -10.51
CA ASP A 13 1.06 0.56 -11.72
C ASP A 13 1.52 -0.90 -11.80
N PHE A 14 0.59 -1.83 -11.57
CA PHE A 14 0.86 -3.27 -11.56
C PHE A 14 1.12 -3.84 -12.96
N ASN A 15 0.79 -3.09 -14.01
CA ASN A 15 0.91 -3.50 -15.40
C ASN A 15 2.15 -2.89 -16.07
N ALA A 16 2.85 -1.98 -15.38
CA ALA A 16 4.00 -1.29 -15.94
C ALA A 16 5.19 -2.25 -16.12
N PRO A 17 5.89 -2.21 -17.27
CA PRO A 17 7.09 -3.00 -17.48
C PRO A 17 8.23 -2.53 -16.57
N LEU A 18 9.25 -3.38 -16.34
CA LEU A 18 10.40 -3.03 -15.50
C LEU A 18 11.07 -1.69 -15.89
N ALA A 19 11.07 -1.30 -17.17
CA ALA A 19 11.60 -0.02 -17.61
C ALA A 19 10.96 1.21 -16.93
N HIS A 20 9.71 1.10 -16.45
CA HIS A 20 9.02 2.16 -15.73
C HIS A 20 9.60 2.47 -14.34
N ILE A 21 10.55 1.68 -13.84
CA ILE A 21 11.21 1.96 -12.56
C ILE A 21 12.31 3.03 -12.67
N GLU A 22 12.72 3.42 -13.89
CA GLU A 22 13.84 4.36 -14.08
C GLU A 22 13.65 5.70 -13.32
N PRO A 23 12.47 6.35 -13.35
CA PRO A 23 12.24 7.57 -12.57
C PRO A 23 12.41 7.35 -11.05
N THR A 24 11.99 6.18 -10.57
CA THR A 24 12.15 5.78 -9.16
C THR A 24 13.63 5.62 -8.80
N LEU A 25 14.41 4.92 -9.63
CA LEU A 25 15.85 4.75 -9.39
C LEU A 25 16.59 6.09 -9.45
N ARG A 26 16.19 6.98 -10.36
CA ARG A 26 16.71 8.35 -10.42
C ARG A 26 16.40 9.13 -9.15
N ALA A 27 15.18 9.01 -8.61
CA ALA A 27 14.82 9.64 -7.36
C ALA A 27 15.64 9.09 -6.18
N VAL A 28 15.83 7.77 -6.10
CA VAL A 28 16.70 7.13 -5.08
C VAL A 28 18.14 7.65 -5.17
N ARG A 29 18.68 7.75 -6.39
CA ARG A 29 20.02 8.31 -6.62
C ARG A 29 20.14 9.75 -6.12
N ASN A 30 19.17 10.60 -6.45
CA ASN A 30 19.17 12.00 -6.00
C ASN A 30 19.10 12.10 -4.46
N VAL A 31 18.35 11.21 -3.80
CA VAL A 31 18.29 11.15 -2.33
C VAL A 31 19.63 10.73 -1.74
N ILE A 32 20.32 9.77 -2.35
CA ILE A 32 21.67 9.35 -1.93
C ILE A 32 22.65 10.51 -2.07
N GLU A 33 22.70 11.17 -3.24
CA GLU A 33 23.60 12.31 -3.47
C GLU A 33 23.35 13.45 -2.48
N PHE A 34 22.08 13.72 -2.16
CA PHE A 34 21.73 14.68 -1.13
C PHE A 34 22.19 14.24 0.26
N ALA A 35 22.03 12.96 0.59
CA ALA A 35 22.40 12.40 1.89
C ALA A 35 23.93 12.27 2.09
N GLU A 36 24.71 12.28 1.01
CA GLU A 36 26.18 12.32 1.05
C GLU A 36 26.76 13.71 1.33
N GLY A 37 25.92 14.76 1.27
CA GLY A 37 26.29 16.13 1.60
C GLY A 37 26.70 16.33 3.06
N GLU A 38 27.07 17.56 3.40
CA GLU A 38 27.66 17.91 4.71
C GLU A 38 26.80 17.52 5.92
N THR A 39 25.47 17.56 5.78
CA THR A 39 24.55 17.29 6.91
C THR A 39 24.26 15.82 7.16
N ARG A 40 24.64 14.91 6.23
CA ARG A 40 24.42 13.45 6.29
C ARG A 40 23.12 13.01 6.98
N PRO A 41 21.95 13.47 6.47
CA PRO A 41 20.67 13.11 7.04
C PRO A 41 20.42 11.61 6.94
N GLU A 42 19.63 11.09 7.86
CA GLU A 42 19.09 9.74 7.70
C GLU A 42 18.11 9.69 6.52
N VAL A 43 18.22 8.64 5.70
CA VAL A 43 17.29 8.38 4.60
C VAL A 43 16.21 7.43 5.07
N VAL A 44 14.99 7.93 5.23
CA VAL A 44 13.80 7.11 5.47
C VAL A 44 13.13 6.81 4.14
N PHE A 45 13.05 5.54 3.80
CA PHE A 45 12.51 5.05 2.55
C PHE A 45 11.24 4.26 2.79
N VAL A 46 10.09 4.85 2.45
CA VAL A 46 8.78 4.21 2.60
C VAL A 46 8.41 3.57 1.27
N SER A 47 8.05 2.28 1.29
CA SER A 47 7.65 1.54 0.08
C SER A 47 6.38 0.73 0.32
N LEU A 48 5.46 0.75 -0.65
CA LEU A 48 4.28 -0.10 -0.69
C LEU A 48 4.58 -1.42 -1.44
N ARG A 49 3.64 -2.38 -1.45
CA ARG A 49 3.81 -3.63 -2.21
C ARG A 49 3.89 -3.37 -3.72
N TYR A 50 5.11 -3.36 -4.23
CA TYR A 50 5.48 -3.57 -5.64
C TYR A 50 6.79 -4.37 -5.65
N GLY A 51 6.74 -5.65 -6.02
CA GLY A 51 7.79 -6.63 -5.72
C GLY A 51 9.18 -6.25 -6.25
N GLU A 52 9.27 -5.83 -7.50
CA GLU A 52 10.56 -5.64 -8.18
C GLU A 52 11.19 -4.26 -7.91
N ALA A 53 10.46 -3.15 -8.13
CA ALA A 53 11.01 -1.81 -7.90
C ALA A 53 11.40 -1.59 -6.43
N ARG A 54 10.60 -2.11 -5.48
CA ARG A 54 10.93 -2.07 -4.05
C ARG A 54 12.22 -2.82 -3.77
N HIS A 55 12.37 -4.02 -4.35
CA HIS A 55 13.56 -4.84 -4.14
C HIS A 55 14.81 -4.13 -4.66
N VAL A 56 14.77 -3.63 -5.90
CA VAL A 56 15.91 -2.92 -6.52
C VAL A 56 16.27 -1.66 -5.73
N ALA A 57 15.29 -0.82 -5.39
CA ALA A 57 15.58 0.41 -4.66
C ALA A 57 16.09 0.15 -3.24
N SER A 58 15.54 -0.85 -2.54
CA SER A 58 16.03 -1.27 -1.22
C SER A 58 17.47 -1.78 -1.30
N ALA A 59 17.81 -2.53 -2.35
CA ALA A 59 19.16 -3.03 -2.58
C ALA A 59 20.15 -1.89 -2.87
N VAL A 60 19.78 -0.92 -3.71
CA VAL A 60 20.60 0.27 -4.00
C VAL A 60 20.85 1.09 -2.73
N LEU A 61 19.82 1.34 -1.93
CA LEU A 61 19.96 2.07 -0.67
C LEU A 61 20.80 1.30 0.35
N GLY A 62 20.64 -0.03 0.45
CA GLY A 62 21.48 -0.87 1.30
C GLY A 62 22.95 -0.81 0.90
N GLN A 63 23.24 -0.87 -0.40
CA GLN A 63 24.60 -0.71 -0.92
C GLN A 63 25.16 0.69 -0.65
N ALA A 64 24.36 1.75 -0.75
CA ALA A 64 24.78 3.10 -0.40
C ALA A 64 25.07 3.25 1.10
N ALA A 65 24.27 2.61 1.96
CA ALA A 65 24.51 2.58 3.40
C ALA A 65 25.85 1.91 3.76
N GLU A 66 26.17 0.78 3.10
CA GLU A 66 27.42 0.06 3.28
C GLU A 66 28.64 0.83 2.75
N ARG A 67 28.54 1.37 1.54
CA ARG A 67 29.68 1.96 0.83
C ARG A 67 29.97 3.41 1.22
N CYS A 68 28.91 4.16 1.53
CA CYS A 68 29.00 5.61 1.75
C CYS A 68 28.75 5.99 3.22
N GLY A 69 28.44 5.00 4.08
CA GLY A 69 28.19 5.22 5.50
C GLY A 69 26.88 5.98 5.78
N LEU A 70 25.92 5.88 4.87
CA LEU A 70 24.60 6.50 5.06
C LEU A 70 23.76 5.71 6.06
N ARG A 71 22.97 6.42 6.86
CA ARG A 71 21.94 5.79 7.69
C ARG A 71 20.66 5.66 6.89
N VAL A 72 20.13 4.45 6.75
CA VAL A 72 18.94 4.16 5.95
C VAL A 72 17.92 3.40 6.78
N SER A 73 16.68 3.89 6.78
CA SER A 73 15.51 3.21 7.36
C SER A 73 14.56 2.77 6.25
N LEU A 74 14.51 1.47 5.97
CA LEU A 74 13.61 0.86 4.99
C LEU A 74 12.27 0.53 5.66
N MET A 75 11.23 1.30 5.34
CA MET A 75 9.87 1.11 5.86
C MET A 75 8.99 0.45 4.80
N ARG A 76 8.56 -0.77 5.09
CA ARG A 76 7.80 -1.64 4.20
C ARG A 76 6.35 -1.64 4.63
N VAL A 77 5.54 -0.90 3.92
CA VAL A 77 4.11 -0.73 4.23
C VAL A 77 3.33 -1.76 3.41
N GLU A 78 2.49 -2.54 4.08
CA GLU A 78 1.58 -3.48 3.43
C GLU A 78 0.38 -2.74 2.82
N GLN A 79 -0.62 -3.49 2.34
CA GLN A 79 -1.79 -2.89 1.74
C GLN A 79 -2.48 -1.93 2.71
N LEU A 80 -2.66 -0.69 2.25
CA LEU A 80 -3.36 0.35 2.98
C LEU A 80 -4.86 0.18 2.80
N GLY A 81 -5.55 0.15 3.94
CA GLY A 81 -6.99 0.25 4.02
C GLY A 81 -7.47 1.70 4.07
N GLY A 82 -8.79 1.89 4.09
CA GLY A 82 -9.43 3.19 4.17
C GLY A 82 -9.28 3.81 5.56
N SER A 83 -9.79 5.03 5.72
CA SER A 83 -9.76 5.73 7.01
C SER A 83 -10.40 4.90 8.13
N GLY A 84 -9.61 4.63 9.18
CA GLY A 84 -10.06 3.83 10.33
C GLY A 84 -10.74 4.64 11.44
N ARG A 85 -10.51 5.96 11.50
CA ARG A 85 -10.91 6.82 12.62
C ARG A 85 -11.83 7.97 12.24
N ASN A 86 -11.79 8.42 10.99
CA ASN A 86 -12.49 9.62 10.56
C ASN A 86 -13.43 9.31 9.39
N ARG A 87 -14.75 9.44 9.57
CA ARG A 87 -15.72 9.30 8.46
C ARG A 87 -15.48 10.31 7.33
N ARG A 88 -14.72 11.38 7.57
CA ARG A 88 -14.24 12.36 6.58
C ARG A 88 -12.73 12.24 6.30
N GLY A 89 -12.09 11.15 6.75
CA GLY A 89 -10.66 10.89 6.51
C GLY A 89 -10.38 10.60 5.03
N PRO A 90 -9.11 10.29 4.70
CA PRO A 90 -8.70 9.96 3.33
C PRO A 90 -9.64 8.92 2.75
N ARG A 91 -10.30 9.28 1.65
CA ARG A 91 -11.11 8.33 0.89
C ARG A 91 -10.15 7.45 0.11
N TYR A 92 -10.47 6.17 -0.04
CA TYR A 92 -9.76 5.35 -1.00
C TYR A 92 -9.79 6.04 -2.37
N GLY A 93 -8.68 5.95 -3.11
CA GLY A 93 -8.67 6.30 -4.51
C GLY A 93 -9.66 5.42 -5.26
N PHE A 94 -10.43 6.01 -6.18
CA PHE A 94 -11.37 5.27 -7.02
C PHE A 94 -10.68 4.24 -7.94
N THR A 95 -9.37 4.36 -8.15
CA THR A 95 -8.55 3.48 -8.99
C THR A 95 -8.00 2.25 -8.25
N GLU A 96 -8.23 2.12 -6.94
CA GLU A 96 -7.78 0.96 -6.19
C GLU A 96 -8.72 -0.24 -6.42
N TRP A 97 -8.14 -1.43 -6.58
CA TRP A 97 -8.87 -2.66 -6.90
C TRP A 97 -10.00 -2.95 -5.89
N PHE A 98 -9.74 -2.72 -4.59
CA PHE A 98 -10.70 -3.02 -3.54
C PHE A 98 -11.91 -2.09 -3.61
N SER A 99 -11.71 -0.79 -3.81
CA SER A 99 -12.81 0.18 -3.91
C SER A 99 -13.64 -0.01 -5.17
N SER A 100 -12.97 -0.36 -6.28
CA SER A 100 -13.62 -0.73 -7.53
C SER A 100 -14.51 -1.96 -7.35
N MET A 101 -14.02 -2.98 -6.66
CA MET A 101 -14.80 -4.19 -6.35
C MET A 101 -16.00 -3.89 -5.45
N ILE A 102 -15.85 -3.07 -4.40
CA ILE A 102 -16.97 -2.69 -3.51
C ILE A 102 -18.03 -1.88 -4.27
N THR A 103 -17.60 -0.92 -5.10
CA THR A 103 -18.50 -0.09 -5.92
C THR A 103 -19.27 -0.95 -6.93
N THR A 104 -18.57 -1.85 -7.61
CA THR A 104 -19.17 -2.83 -8.54
C THR A 104 -20.13 -3.75 -7.80
N SER A 105 -19.75 -4.23 -6.62
CA SER A 105 -20.60 -5.12 -5.80
C SER A 105 -21.92 -4.47 -5.41
N ARG A 106 -21.89 -3.17 -5.09
CA ARG A 106 -23.09 -2.37 -4.84
C ARG A 106 -23.95 -2.25 -6.11
N ALA A 107 -23.34 -1.94 -7.26
CA ALA A 107 -24.07 -1.82 -8.52
C ALA A 107 -24.72 -3.15 -8.96
N LEU A 108 -24.07 -4.28 -8.68
CA LEU A 108 -24.57 -5.62 -8.96
C LEU A 108 -25.59 -6.14 -7.93
N GLY A 109 -25.63 -5.56 -6.73
CA GLY A 109 -26.28 -6.18 -5.57
C GLY A 109 -25.65 -7.52 -5.18
N LYS A 110 -24.37 -7.75 -5.52
CA LYS A 110 -23.66 -9.02 -5.35
C LYS A 110 -22.24 -8.76 -4.87
N LEU A 111 -21.84 -9.35 -3.74
CA LEU A 111 -20.52 -9.21 -3.13
C LEU A 111 -19.79 -10.55 -3.18
N LEU A 112 -18.46 -10.52 -3.35
CA LEU A 112 -17.64 -11.72 -3.34
C LEU A 112 -17.58 -12.35 -1.94
N HIS A 113 -17.95 -13.63 -1.83
CA HIS A 113 -17.79 -14.36 -0.56
C HIS A 113 -16.33 -14.61 -0.20
N SER A 114 -15.43 -14.70 -1.19
CA SER A 114 -14.01 -14.96 -1.01
C SER A 114 -13.19 -14.22 -2.07
N LEU A 115 -12.01 -13.74 -1.66
CA LEU A 115 -11.01 -13.12 -2.54
C LEU A 115 -9.88 -14.10 -2.92
N GLY A 116 -10.02 -15.39 -2.60
CA GLY A 116 -8.96 -16.39 -2.77
C GLY A 116 -7.87 -16.34 -1.70
N ALA A 117 -7.54 -15.15 -1.18
CA ALA A 117 -6.79 -14.97 0.05
C ALA A 117 -7.74 -14.59 1.19
N ASP A 118 -7.80 -15.41 2.24
CA ASP A 118 -8.73 -15.16 3.35
C ASP A 118 -8.15 -14.23 4.41
N MET A 119 -6.83 -14.23 4.59
CA MET A 119 -6.16 -13.45 5.62
C MET A 119 -5.91 -12.01 5.16
N ILE A 120 -6.53 -11.06 5.85
CA ILE A 120 -6.46 -9.63 5.58
C ILE A 120 -5.77 -8.91 6.73
N ASN A 121 -4.59 -8.35 6.45
CA ASN A 121 -3.76 -7.62 7.40
C ASN A 121 -3.62 -6.12 7.02
N TRP A 122 -4.68 -5.56 6.44
CA TRP A 122 -4.67 -4.18 5.98
C TRP A 122 -4.55 -3.20 7.15
N LEU A 123 -3.77 -2.15 6.93
CA LEU A 123 -3.53 -1.08 7.89
C LEU A 123 -4.20 0.20 7.39
N SER A 124 -4.89 0.97 8.25
CA SER A 124 -5.44 2.25 7.82
C SER A 124 -4.33 3.21 7.40
N VAL A 125 -4.61 4.13 6.47
CA VAL A 125 -3.67 5.18 6.06
C VAL A 125 -3.14 5.95 7.27
N GLU A 126 -4.00 6.26 8.24
CA GLU A 126 -3.58 6.95 9.46
C GLU A 126 -2.65 6.09 10.33
N GLY A 127 -2.96 4.80 10.49
CA GLY A 127 -2.11 3.88 11.24
C GLY A 127 -0.73 3.74 10.62
N ALA A 128 -0.66 3.67 9.28
CA ALA A 128 0.60 3.63 8.56
C ALA A 128 1.39 4.93 8.71
N ALA A 129 0.74 6.09 8.53
CA ALA A 129 1.38 7.39 8.68
C ALA A 129 1.92 7.60 10.11
N GLN A 130 1.13 7.22 11.12
CA GLN A 130 1.54 7.29 12.52
C GLN A 130 2.77 6.40 12.77
N ALA A 131 2.74 5.14 12.31
CA ALA A 131 3.86 4.21 12.46
C ALA A 131 5.14 4.73 11.77
N ILE A 132 5.03 5.27 10.55
CA ILE A 132 6.16 5.85 9.81
C ILE A 132 6.80 6.98 10.62
N LEU A 133 5.99 7.90 11.15
CA LEU A 133 6.48 9.05 11.90
C LEU A 133 7.14 8.63 13.23
N GLU A 134 6.50 7.73 13.98
CA GLU A 134 7.02 7.24 15.26
C GLU A 134 8.34 6.48 15.08
N LEU A 135 8.43 5.61 14.07
CA LEU A 135 9.66 4.89 13.75
C LEU A 135 10.76 5.84 13.29
N SER A 136 10.43 6.82 12.43
CA SER A 136 11.40 7.83 11.98
C SER A 136 11.96 8.63 13.16
N ALA A 137 11.10 9.04 14.08
CA ALA A 137 11.51 9.75 15.30
C ALA A 137 12.35 8.86 16.23
N SER A 138 11.99 7.58 16.39
CA SER A 138 12.74 6.64 17.22
C SER A 138 14.17 6.43 16.71
N VAL A 139 14.37 6.34 15.40
CA VAL A 139 15.71 6.22 14.82
C VAL A 139 16.51 7.51 14.97
N ALA A 140 15.87 8.69 14.83
CA ALA A 140 16.53 9.97 15.10
C ALA A 140 17.04 10.11 16.54
N VAL A 141 16.30 9.59 17.53
CA VAL A 141 16.59 9.76 18.97
C VAL A 141 17.57 8.70 19.50
N GLY A 142 18.08 7.81 18.64
CA GLY A 142 19.17 6.90 18.99
C GLY A 142 18.74 5.45 19.15
N TYR A 143 17.81 4.96 18.32
CA TYR A 143 17.75 3.53 18.05
C TYR A 143 19.12 3.10 17.47
N GLN A 144 19.97 2.54 18.34
CA GLN A 144 21.29 2.01 17.98
C GLN A 144 21.12 0.63 17.36
N SER A 145 20.70 0.58 16.09
CA SER A 145 21.11 -0.54 15.26
C SER A 145 22.63 -0.47 15.11
N SER A 146 23.33 -1.58 15.33
CA SER A 146 24.75 -1.70 14.95
C SER A 146 24.95 -1.60 13.43
N GLU A 147 23.87 -1.68 12.66
CA GLU A 147 23.85 -1.65 11.21
C GLU A 147 23.43 -0.27 10.68
N ASN A 148 24.05 0.15 9.57
CA ASN A 148 23.69 1.37 8.85
C ASN A 148 22.29 1.29 8.19
N VAL A 149 21.68 0.11 8.16
CA VAL A 149 20.36 -0.14 7.59
C VAL A 149 19.43 -0.67 8.68
N ALA A 150 18.30 -0.01 8.88
CA ALA A 150 17.19 -0.50 9.68
C ALA A 150 16.02 -0.89 8.76
N CYS A 151 15.35 -2.01 9.02
CA CYS A 151 14.23 -2.48 8.21
C CYS A 151 12.99 -2.71 9.06
N PHE A 152 11.88 -2.07 8.70
CA PHE A 152 10.63 -2.12 9.43
C PHE A 152 9.50 -2.63 8.52
N ASN A 153 8.76 -3.64 8.98
CA ASN A 153 7.53 -4.08 8.32
C ASN A 153 6.33 -3.44 9.03
N ILE A 154 5.68 -2.51 8.35
CA ILE A 154 4.51 -1.77 8.81
C ILE A 154 3.26 -2.52 8.34
N VAL A 155 2.76 -3.37 9.23
CA VAL A 155 1.62 -4.28 8.98
C VAL A 155 0.57 -4.10 10.06
N ASN A 156 -0.68 -4.47 9.78
CA ASN A 156 -1.64 -4.64 10.86
C ASN A 156 -1.33 -5.96 11.60
N PRO A 157 -0.98 -5.90 12.90
CA PRO A 157 -0.68 -7.11 13.67
C PRO A 157 -1.92 -7.97 13.95
N LYS A 158 -3.12 -7.40 13.80
CA LYS A 158 -4.40 -8.10 13.95
C LYS A 158 -4.93 -8.45 12.58
N VAL A 159 -4.74 -9.71 12.21
CA VAL A 159 -5.26 -10.24 10.94
C VAL A 159 -6.74 -10.56 11.09
N SER A 160 -7.53 -10.19 10.09
CA SER A 160 -8.95 -10.51 9.98
C SER A 160 -9.19 -11.43 8.79
N SER A 161 -10.26 -12.21 8.83
CA SER A 161 -10.69 -13.02 7.70
C SER A 161 -11.59 -12.20 6.77
N TRP A 162 -11.40 -12.36 5.45
CA TRP A 162 -12.35 -11.84 4.48
C TRP A 162 -13.71 -12.54 4.63
N THR A 163 -13.71 -13.86 4.64
CA THR A 163 -14.95 -14.66 4.60
C THR A 163 -15.77 -14.54 5.88
N THR A 164 -15.12 -14.52 7.06
CA THR A 164 -15.84 -14.51 8.34
C THR A 164 -16.05 -13.14 8.93
N ASP A 165 -15.17 -12.17 8.63
CA ASP A 165 -15.20 -10.86 9.31
C ASP A 165 -15.57 -9.73 8.35
N LEU A 166 -14.81 -9.54 7.27
CA LEU A 166 -14.94 -8.35 6.43
C LEU A 166 -16.11 -8.41 5.46
N ALA A 167 -16.35 -9.53 4.77
CA ALA A 167 -17.46 -9.63 3.83
C ALA A 167 -18.82 -9.48 4.53
N PRO A 168 -19.06 -10.12 5.70
CA PRO A 168 -20.27 -9.85 6.48
C PRO A 168 -20.36 -8.40 6.96
N ALA A 169 -19.26 -7.81 7.44
CA ALA A 169 -19.26 -6.40 7.87
C ALA A 169 -19.58 -5.42 6.73
N VAL A 170 -19.10 -5.69 5.51
CA VAL A 170 -19.48 -4.92 4.31
C VAL A 170 -20.95 -5.13 3.99
N GLN A 171 -21.46 -6.36 4.11
CA GLN A 171 -22.86 -6.68 3.86
C GLN A 171 -23.79 -5.95 4.85
N ASP A 172 -23.45 -5.95 6.14
CA ASP A 172 -24.20 -5.32 7.22
C ASP A 172 -24.12 -3.78 7.21
N TYR A 173 -23.19 -3.21 6.45
CA TYR A 173 -23.14 -1.77 6.22
C TYR A 173 -24.33 -1.27 5.39
N TYR A 174 -24.89 -2.12 4.51
CA TYR A 174 -26.04 -1.79 3.66
C TYR A 174 -27.37 -2.07 4.38
N PRO A 175 -28.41 -1.24 4.16
CA PRO A 175 -29.74 -1.54 4.67
C PRO A 175 -30.28 -2.85 4.05
N ASP A 176 -31.20 -3.53 4.74
CA ASP A 176 -31.73 -4.83 4.30
C ASP A 176 -32.35 -4.78 2.89
N SER A 177 -32.86 -3.62 2.45
CA SER A 177 -33.40 -3.43 1.10
C SER A 177 -32.34 -3.52 -0.01
N ASP A 178 -31.09 -3.18 0.31
CA ASP A 178 -29.99 -3.01 -0.65
C ASP A 178 -28.82 -3.96 -0.33
N LYS A 179 -29.06 -4.97 0.50
CA LYS A 179 -28.03 -5.86 1.03
C LYS A 179 -27.49 -6.76 -0.08
N PRO A 180 -26.20 -6.66 -0.45
CA PRO A 180 -25.67 -7.46 -1.55
C PRO A 180 -25.62 -8.94 -1.18
N ALA A 181 -25.96 -9.82 -2.13
CA ALA A 181 -25.86 -11.27 -1.93
C ALA A 181 -24.39 -11.73 -1.99
N LEU A 182 -23.95 -12.55 -1.04
CA LEU A 182 -22.61 -13.15 -1.09
C LEU A 182 -22.57 -14.27 -2.13
N ILE A 183 -21.69 -14.14 -3.13
CA ILE A 183 -21.57 -15.08 -4.25
C ILE A 183 -20.12 -15.48 -4.53
N ARG A 184 -19.93 -16.59 -5.26
CA ARG A 184 -18.60 -17.07 -5.67
C ARG A 184 -18.02 -16.19 -6.76
N LEU A 185 -16.69 -16.27 -6.91
CA LEU A 185 -15.93 -15.49 -7.88
C LEU A 185 -16.42 -15.72 -9.32
N THR A 186 -16.61 -16.97 -9.74
CA THR A 186 -17.03 -17.28 -11.12
C THR A 186 -18.41 -16.69 -11.46
N PRO A 187 -19.49 -16.95 -10.70
CA PRO A 187 -20.78 -16.28 -10.95
C PRO A 187 -20.73 -14.75 -10.89
N TRP A 188 -19.81 -14.18 -10.11
CA TRP A 188 -19.66 -12.72 -10.01
C TRP A 188 -19.06 -12.14 -11.30
N PHE A 189 -18.04 -12.81 -11.87
CA PHE A 189 -17.48 -12.43 -13.15
C PHE A 189 -18.44 -12.66 -14.31
N ASP A 190 -19.18 -13.78 -14.33
CA ASP A 190 -20.17 -14.06 -15.37
C ASP A 190 -21.22 -12.94 -15.45
N GLU A 191 -21.68 -12.44 -14.29
CA GLU A 191 -22.61 -11.32 -14.22
C GLU A 191 -21.97 -10.03 -14.75
N LEU A 192 -20.74 -9.73 -14.33
CA LEU A 192 -20.01 -8.53 -14.75
C LEU A 192 -19.83 -8.49 -16.27
N GLU A 193 -19.42 -9.61 -16.88
CA GLU A 193 -19.29 -9.74 -18.33
C GLU A 193 -20.63 -9.57 -19.05
N SER A 194 -21.72 -10.07 -18.47
CA SER A 194 -23.06 -9.94 -19.06
C SER A 194 -23.51 -8.49 -19.16
N LEU A 195 -23.18 -7.66 -18.17
CA LEU A 195 -23.50 -6.23 -18.17
C LEU A 195 -22.65 -5.45 -19.16
N GLU A 196 -21.37 -5.78 -19.31
CA GLU A 196 -20.51 -5.18 -20.32
C GLU A 196 -21.08 -5.40 -21.73
N ARG A 197 -21.50 -6.63 -22.04
CA ARG A 197 -22.14 -6.98 -23.32
C ARG A 197 -23.48 -6.27 -23.53
N THR A 198 -24.24 -6.08 -22.46
CA THR A 198 -25.60 -5.51 -22.53
C THR A 198 -25.61 -3.98 -22.67
N TYR A 199 -24.69 -3.30 -21.98
CA TYR A 199 -24.68 -1.84 -21.90
C TYR A 199 -23.53 -1.16 -22.63
N GLY A 200 -22.60 -1.92 -23.24
CA GLY A 200 -21.49 -1.38 -24.02
C GLY A 200 -20.56 -0.48 -23.20
N ILE A 201 -20.50 -0.68 -21.88
CA ILE A 201 -19.60 0.05 -21.00
C ILE A 201 -18.22 -0.57 -21.19
N ALA A 202 -17.48 -0.11 -22.19
CA ALA A 202 -16.09 -0.51 -22.38
C ALA A 202 -15.34 -0.24 -21.06
N ALA A 203 -14.75 -1.28 -20.49
CA ALA A 203 -13.85 -1.14 -19.36
C ALA A 203 -12.79 -0.08 -19.73
N VAL A 204 -12.77 1.02 -18.98
CA VAL A 204 -11.75 2.05 -19.14
C VAL A 204 -10.46 1.44 -18.61
N ASN A 205 -9.65 0.92 -19.53
CA ASN A 205 -8.27 0.50 -19.29
C ASN A 205 -7.38 1.72 -19.01
#